data_AF-A0A951UIR6-F1
#
_entry.id   AF-A0A951UIR6-F1
#
_cell.length_a   1.000
_cell.length_b   1.000
_cell.length_c   1.000
_cell.angle_alpha   90.00
_cell.angle_beta   90.00
_cell.angle_gamma   90.00
#
_symmetry.space_group_name_H-M   'P 1'
#
loop_
_entity.id
_entity.type
_entity.pdbx_description
1 polymer ?
#
loop_
_entity_poly.entity_id
_entity_poly.type
_entity_poly.pdbx_seq_one_letter_code
_entity_poly.pdbx_strand_id
1 'polypeptide(L)'
;MKKFTPRFWLQRPLHWSLIFSLASALVACSSSDIPIGPTSLNSRYTEEQPTLSGNGRFLAFVSNRNGSHQLLVYDLETQGFIRTPGLNRPETIAESPSLSYTGRYIAYLTSDQGRPVVALYDRATQQSQVITPVYRGWVRNPGISPDGRYVVFETASRGQWDVEVLDRGPNIELDIPNGATVASPPSGP
;
A
#
# COMPACT_ATOMS: atom_id res chain seq x y z
N MET A 1 -37.46 7.18 78.27
CA MET A 1 -37.75 6.12 77.28
C MET A 1 -36.61 6.08 76.26
N LYS A 2 -35.96 4.90 76.14
CA LYS A 2 -34.93 4.39 75.18
C LYS A 2 -34.10 5.42 74.38
N LYS A 3 -32.77 5.32 74.34
CA LYS A 3 -32.01 4.43 73.42
C LYS A 3 -30.59 4.22 73.97
N PHE A 4 -30.20 3.01 74.35
CA PHE A 4 -29.49 2.00 73.53
C PHE A 4 -28.14 2.50 72.95
N THR A 5 -27.07 2.17 73.66
CA THR A 5 -25.67 2.26 73.20
C THR A 5 -25.20 0.87 72.75
N PRO A 6 -24.72 0.69 71.51
CA PRO A 6 -23.94 -0.49 71.17
C PRO A 6 -22.44 -0.14 71.23
N ARG A 7 -21.73 -0.85 72.11
CA ARG A 7 -20.29 -0.85 72.22
C ARG A 7 -19.73 -1.73 71.09
N PHE A 8 -18.89 -1.13 70.26
CA PHE A 8 -18.09 -1.77 69.22
C PHE A 8 -17.02 -2.70 69.81
N TRP A 9 -16.43 -3.52 68.92
CA TRP A 9 -15.24 -4.38 69.02
C TRP A 9 -15.55 -5.87 69.27
N LEU A 10 -14.97 -6.85 68.55
CA LEU A 10 -13.66 -6.93 67.87
C LEU A 10 -13.68 -8.19 66.93
N GLN A 11 -12.73 -8.24 65.97
CA GLN A 11 -12.20 -9.44 65.26
C GLN A 11 -12.89 -9.84 63.92
N ARG A 12 -12.26 -9.85 62.73
CA ARG A 12 -10.86 -9.76 62.26
C ARG A 12 -10.85 -9.35 60.76
N PRO A 13 -9.86 -8.60 60.23
CA PRO A 13 -9.66 -8.51 58.78
C PRO A 13 -8.61 -9.55 58.36
N LEU A 14 -9.04 -10.63 57.72
CA LEU A 14 -8.15 -11.47 56.92
C LEU A 14 -8.70 -11.48 55.49
N HIS A 15 -7.80 -11.47 54.52
CA HIS A 15 -8.01 -11.70 53.07
C HIS A 15 -8.21 -10.49 52.14
N TRP A 16 -7.47 -9.39 52.29
CA TRP A 16 -7.35 -8.40 51.18
C TRP A 16 -5.94 -8.22 50.60
N SER A 17 -4.90 -8.78 51.22
CA SER A 17 -3.51 -8.55 50.79
C SER A 17 -3.02 -9.42 49.62
N LEU A 18 -3.80 -10.42 49.20
CA LEU A 18 -3.40 -11.40 48.16
C LEU A 18 -4.14 -11.26 46.82
N ILE A 19 -5.14 -10.36 46.73
CA ILE A 19 -5.81 -10.05 45.45
C ILE A 19 -5.11 -8.87 44.74
N PHE A 20 -4.38 -8.02 45.46
CA PHE A 20 -3.71 -6.86 44.86
C PHE A 20 -2.35 -7.16 44.21
N SER A 21 -1.78 -8.36 44.41
CA SER A 21 -0.48 -8.75 43.85
C SER A 21 -0.54 -9.48 42.51
N LEU A 22 -1.74 -9.75 41.97
CA LEU A 22 -1.92 -10.38 40.65
C LEU A 22 -2.34 -9.39 39.54
N ALA A 23 -2.38 -8.09 39.82
CA ALA A 23 -2.79 -7.06 38.85
C ALA A 23 -1.61 -6.32 38.19
N SER A 24 -0.36 -6.64 38.51
CA SER A 24 0.81 -5.82 38.14
C SER A 24 1.72 -6.43 37.05
N ALA A 25 1.36 -7.57 36.46
CA ALA A 25 2.19 -8.25 35.45
C ALA A 25 1.56 -8.31 34.05
N LEU A 26 0.65 -7.39 33.74
CA LEU A 26 0.23 -7.09 32.37
C LEU A 26 0.78 -5.71 31.98
N VAL A 27 2.09 -5.53 32.09
CA VAL A 27 2.75 -4.43 31.40
C VAL A 27 2.64 -4.77 29.92
N ALA A 28 1.68 -4.08 29.29
CA ALA A 28 1.43 -4.14 27.87
C ALA A 28 2.75 -4.03 27.10
N CYS A 29 2.90 -4.83 26.04
CA CYS A 29 3.78 -4.46 24.94
C CYS A 29 3.27 -3.11 24.40
N SER A 30 3.75 -1.99 24.95
CA SER A 30 3.48 -0.68 24.39
C SER A 30 4.24 -0.63 23.06
N SER A 31 3.51 -0.81 21.96
CA SER A 31 3.99 -0.49 20.64
C SER A 31 4.38 0.98 20.62
N SER A 32 5.68 1.21 20.75
CA SER A 32 6.43 2.44 20.50
C SER A 32 5.76 3.33 19.45
N ASP A 33 5.40 4.56 19.86
CA ASP A 33 5.33 5.81 19.10
C ASP A 33 5.25 5.75 17.56
N ILE A 34 4.34 4.95 16.98
CA ILE A 34 3.99 5.12 15.57
C ILE A 34 3.07 6.33 15.51
N PRO A 35 3.43 7.42 14.80
CA PRO A 35 2.53 8.54 14.63
C PRO A 35 1.29 8.05 13.87
N ILE A 36 0.16 8.01 14.57
CA ILE A 36 -1.15 7.67 14.01
C ILE A 36 -1.98 8.95 14.02
N GLY A 37 -2.32 9.45 12.83
CA GLY A 37 -3.07 10.67 12.59
C GLY A 37 -3.74 10.64 11.22
N PRO A 38 -4.60 11.62 10.91
CA PRO A 38 -5.34 11.65 9.64
C PRO A 38 -4.44 11.82 8.41
N THR A 39 -3.21 12.31 8.60
CA THR A 39 -2.22 12.54 7.55
C THR A 39 -0.95 11.72 7.73
N SER A 40 -0.87 10.85 8.75
CA SER A 40 0.31 10.02 8.96
C SER A 40 0.43 8.94 7.90
N LEU A 41 1.68 8.57 7.58
CA LEU A 41 1.99 7.48 6.68
C LEU A 41 1.26 6.19 7.10
N ASN A 42 1.37 5.84 8.39
CA ASN A 42 0.71 4.68 8.98
C ASN A 42 -0.67 5.04 9.53
N SER A 43 -1.54 4.03 9.67
CA SER A 43 -2.83 4.17 10.33
C SER A 43 -3.10 2.95 11.23
N ARG A 44 -4.30 2.86 11.83
CA ARG A 44 -4.74 1.67 12.58
C ARG A 44 -5.21 0.51 11.70
N TYR A 45 -5.21 0.72 10.38
CA TYR A 45 -5.69 -0.20 9.36
C TYR A 45 -4.51 -1.00 8.78
N THR A 46 -4.81 -1.97 7.91
CA THR A 46 -3.77 -2.73 7.21
C THR A 46 -3.05 -1.84 6.21
N GLU A 47 -1.72 -1.85 6.27
CA GLU A 47 -0.83 -1.20 5.33
C GLU A 47 0.18 -2.24 4.85
N GLU A 48 0.15 -2.61 3.57
CA GLU A 48 0.91 -3.76 3.05
C GLU A 48 1.43 -3.54 1.64
N GLN A 49 2.27 -4.46 1.16
CA GLN A 49 2.85 -4.45 -0.20
C GLN A 49 3.55 -3.12 -0.56
N PRO A 50 4.50 -2.61 0.27
CA PRO A 50 5.18 -1.36 -0.02
C PRO A 50 6.17 -1.49 -1.18
N THR A 51 6.31 -0.43 -1.97
CA THR A 51 7.32 -0.29 -3.04
C THR A 51 7.81 1.16 -3.13
N LEU A 52 9.07 1.34 -3.51
CA LEU A 52 9.67 2.65 -3.76
C LEU A 52 9.76 2.93 -5.25
N SER A 53 9.70 4.21 -5.64
CA SER A 53 10.15 4.66 -6.96
C SER A 53 11.67 4.53 -7.08
N GLY A 54 12.17 4.43 -8.32
CA GLY A 54 13.61 4.23 -8.55
C GLY A 54 14.49 5.38 -8.02
N ASN A 55 13.97 6.60 -7.95
CA ASN A 55 14.63 7.75 -7.33
C ASN A 55 14.44 7.85 -5.81
N GLY A 56 13.71 6.92 -5.20
CA GLY A 56 13.47 6.86 -3.75
C GLY A 56 12.53 7.92 -3.17
N ARG A 57 11.91 8.78 -4.00
CA ARG A 57 11.04 9.87 -3.51
C ARG A 57 9.63 9.40 -3.16
N PHE A 58 9.07 8.49 -3.95
CA PHE A 58 7.68 8.07 -3.78
C PHE A 58 7.60 6.66 -3.23
N LEU A 59 6.72 6.47 -2.27
CA LEU A 59 6.32 5.18 -1.72
C LEU A 59 4.89 4.91 -2.16
N ALA A 60 4.63 3.74 -2.74
CA ALA A 60 3.27 3.23 -2.90
C ALA A 60 3.06 1.99 -2.03
N PHE A 61 1.83 1.81 -1.54
CA PHE A 61 1.44 0.68 -0.71
C PHE A 61 -0.07 0.48 -0.78
N VAL A 62 -0.53 -0.70 -0.41
CA VAL A 62 -1.95 -1.04 -0.27
C VAL A 62 -2.40 -0.68 1.13
N SER A 63 -3.54 0.01 1.22
CA SER A 63 -4.19 0.38 2.47
C SER A 63 -5.66 -0.02 2.43
N ASN A 64 -6.19 -0.49 3.56
CA ASN A 64 -7.65 -0.67 3.74
C ASN A 64 -8.29 0.42 4.63
N ARG A 65 -7.59 1.55 4.84
CA ARG A 65 -8.06 2.65 5.72
C ARG A 65 -9.36 3.32 5.31
N ASN A 66 -9.77 3.17 4.05
CA ASN A 66 -11.01 3.72 3.50
C ASN A 66 -12.12 2.66 3.35
N GLY A 67 -11.98 1.48 3.96
CA GLY A 67 -12.97 0.41 3.94
C GLY A 67 -12.83 -0.58 2.77
N SER A 68 -11.90 -0.35 1.85
CA SER A 68 -11.52 -1.28 0.78
C SER A 68 -10.02 -1.19 0.49
N HIS A 69 -9.44 -2.23 -0.11
CA HIS A 69 -8.04 -2.23 -0.56
C HIS A 69 -7.83 -1.16 -1.63
N GLN A 70 -6.98 -0.20 -1.35
CA GLN A 70 -6.64 0.92 -2.22
C GLN A 70 -5.15 1.16 -2.23
N LEU A 71 -4.62 1.57 -3.38
CA LEU A 71 -3.27 2.06 -3.49
C LEU A 71 -3.19 3.51 -3.01
N LEU A 72 -2.28 3.75 -2.06
CA LEU A 72 -1.89 5.09 -1.64
C LEU A 72 -0.48 5.38 -2.15
N VAL A 73 -0.24 6.65 -2.50
CA VAL A 73 1.08 7.15 -2.87
C VAL A 73 1.47 8.23 -1.89
N TYR A 74 2.65 8.11 -1.31
CA TYR A 74 3.21 9.03 -0.33
C TYR A 74 4.52 9.62 -0.86
N ASP A 75 4.65 10.93 -0.78
CA ASP A 75 5.88 11.64 -1.11
C ASP A 75 6.74 11.75 0.15
N LEU A 76 7.87 11.05 0.15
CA LEU A 76 8.79 10.99 1.29
C LEU A 76 9.53 12.31 1.50
N GLU A 77 9.67 13.13 0.46
CA GLU A 77 10.34 14.44 0.54
C GLU A 77 9.42 15.47 1.20
N THR A 78 8.15 15.53 0.79
CA THR A 78 7.18 16.48 1.33
C THR A 78 6.38 15.94 2.52
N GLN A 79 6.59 14.67 2.87
CA GLN A 79 5.90 13.95 3.94
C GLN A 79 4.38 14.01 3.82
N GLY A 80 3.86 13.80 2.61
CA GLY A 80 2.43 13.95 2.30
C GLY A 80 1.90 12.95 1.29
N PHE A 81 0.60 12.66 1.38
CA PHE A 81 -0.10 11.82 0.40
C PHE A 81 -0.32 12.56 -0.92
N ILE A 82 -0.03 11.88 -2.02
CA ILE A 82 -0.32 12.33 -3.37
C ILE A 82 -1.72 11.89 -3.77
N ARG A 83 -2.50 12.82 -4.33
CA ARG A 83 -3.80 12.48 -4.93
C ARG A 83 -3.59 11.73 -6.24
N THR A 84 -4.24 10.58 -6.37
CA THR A 84 -4.16 9.70 -7.56
C THR A 84 -5.55 9.40 -8.13
N PRO A 85 -6.24 10.42 -8.70
CA PRO A 85 -7.53 10.18 -9.33
C PRO A 85 -7.39 9.17 -10.47
N GLY A 86 -8.33 8.23 -10.58
CA GLY A 86 -8.33 7.18 -11.60
C GLY A 86 -7.61 5.87 -11.21
N LEU A 87 -6.68 5.90 -10.24
CA LEU A 87 -5.92 4.71 -9.83
C LEU A 87 -6.79 3.64 -9.15
N ASN A 88 -7.58 4.05 -8.15
CA ASN A 88 -8.47 3.20 -7.37
C ASN A 88 -9.90 3.23 -7.92
N ARG A 89 -10.15 2.52 -9.03
CA ARG A 89 -11.48 2.51 -9.66
C ARG A 89 -12.51 1.85 -8.73
N PRO A 90 -13.76 2.36 -8.70
CA PRO A 90 -14.83 1.73 -7.91
C PRO A 90 -15.02 0.26 -8.26
N GLU A 91 -15.39 -0.55 -7.27
CA GLU A 91 -15.74 -1.97 -7.46
C GLU A 91 -14.61 -2.83 -8.06
N THR A 92 -13.35 -2.38 -7.93
CA THR A 92 -12.16 -3.14 -8.34
C THR A 92 -11.19 -3.30 -7.18
N ILE A 93 -10.30 -4.29 -7.29
CA ILE A 93 -9.12 -4.40 -6.42
C ILE A 93 -8.00 -3.49 -6.94
N ALA A 94 -7.10 -3.06 -6.05
CA ALA A 94 -5.88 -2.35 -6.41
C ALA A 94 -4.75 -2.85 -5.49
N GLU A 95 -3.90 -3.72 -6.04
CA GLU A 95 -2.89 -4.47 -5.27
C GLU A 95 -1.57 -4.59 -6.05
N SER A 96 -0.53 -5.11 -5.39
CA SER A 96 0.79 -5.40 -5.96
C SER A 96 1.37 -4.23 -6.77
N PRO A 97 1.52 -3.03 -6.18
CA PRO A 97 2.04 -1.87 -6.89
C PRO A 97 3.53 -2.01 -7.23
N SER A 98 3.94 -1.41 -8.34
CA SER A 98 5.35 -1.22 -8.73
C SER A 98 5.50 0.16 -9.40
N LEU A 99 6.51 0.93 -8.99
CA LEU A 99 6.77 2.28 -9.51
C LEU A 99 7.96 2.31 -10.47
N SER A 100 7.85 3.15 -11.48
CA SER A 100 8.95 3.58 -12.36
C SER A 100 9.93 4.56 -11.65
N TYR A 101 10.97 5.03 -12.34
CA TYR A 101 12.08 5.78 -11.75
C TYR A 101 11.66 7.05 -11.01
N THR A 102 10.96 7.97 -11.67
CA THR A 102 10.37 9.16 -11.02
C THR A 102 9.03 8.84 -10.36
N GLY A 103 8.58 7.59 -10.48
CA GLY A 103 7.30 7.12 -10.01
C GLY A 103 6.14 7.67 -10.84
N ARG A 104 6.38 8.15 -12.08
CA ARG A 104 5.34 8.63 -12.99
C ARG A 104 4.34 7.52 -13.29
N TYR A 105 4.85 6.36 -13.69
CA TYR A 105 4.08 5.17 -13.96
C TYR A 105 4.00 4.27 -12.73
N ILE A 106 2.80 3.75 -12.49
CA ILE A 106 2.52 2.74 -11.46
C ILE A 106 1.88 1.54 -12.16
N ALA A 107 2.59 0.42 -12.23
CA ALA A 107 2.00 -0.86 -12.62
C ALA A 107 1.35 -1.49 -11.39
N TYR A 108 0.16 -2.04 -11.55
CA TYR A 108 -0.58 -2.63 -10.44
C TYR A 108 -1.57 -3.69 -10.91
N LEU A 109 -1.96 -4.56 -9.99
CA LEU A 109 -3.00 -5.54 -10.19
C LEU A 109 -4.36 -4.89 -9.92
N THR A 110 -5.28 -5.04 -10.86
CA THR A 110 -6.69 -4.68 -10.69
C THR A 110 -7.60 -5.79 -11.22
N SER A 111 -8.90 -5.55 -11.25
CA SER A 111 -9.87 -6.50 -11.79
C SER A 111 -10.68 -5.88 -12.93
N ASP A 112 -10.83 -6.63 -14.02
CA ASP A 112 -11.75 -6.32 -15.12
C ASP A 112 -12.79 -7.44 -15.21
N GLN A 113 -14.06 -7.09 -14.97
CA GLN A 113 -15.19 -8.04 -14.92
C GLN A 113 -14.91 -9.25 -13.99
N GLY A 114 -14.29 -8.99 -12.84
CA GLY A 114 -13.94 -10.01 -11.83
C GLY A 114 -12.69 -10.84 -12.14
N ARG A 115 -12.03 -10.64 -13.30
CA ARG A 115 -10.75 -11.29 -13.64
C ARG A 115 -9.58 -10.38 -13.27
N PRO A 116 -8.51 -10.89 -12.63
CA PRO A 116 -7.32 -10.09 -12.38
C PRO A 116 -6.65 -9.68 -13.70
N VAL A 117 -6.26 -8.42 -13.79
CA VAL A 117 -5.54 -7.84 -14.93
C VAL A 117 -4.45 -6.89 -14.43
N VAL A 118 -3.36 -6.75 -15.18
CA VAL A 118 -2.36 -5.72 -14.91
C VAL A 118 -2.79 -4.43 -15.59
N ALA A 119 -2.83 -3.36 -14.81
CA ALA A 119 -3.06 -2.01 -15.28
C ALA A 119 -1.82 -1.13 -15.05
N LEU A 120 -1.73 -0.08 -15.85
CA LEU A 120 -0.73 0.96 -15.74
C LEU A 120 -1.41 2.29 -15.50
N TYR A 121 -1.08 2.93 -14.38
CA TYR A 121 -1.50 4.29 -14.09
C TYR A 121 -0.38 5.27 -14.44
N ASP A 122 -0.70 6.30 -15.22
CA ASP A 122 0.20 7.42 -15.50
C ASP A 122 -0.21 8.63 -14.65
N ARG A 123 0.62 9.04 -13.70
CA ARG A 123 0.39 10.20 -12.84
C ARG A 123 0.37 11.52 -13.59
N ALA A 124 1.03 11.62 -14.75
CA ALA A 124 1.06 12.84 -15.54
C ALA A 124 -0.30 13.10 -16.20
N THR A 125 -0.94 12.05 -16.72
CA THR A 125 -2.26 12.12 -17.36
C THR A 125 -3.42 11.80 -16.42
N GLN A 126 -3.11 11.24 -15.24
CA GLN A 126 -4.06 10.75 -14.25
C GLN A 126 -5.01 9.67 -14.80
N GLN A 127 -4.52 8.82 -15.71
CA GLN A 127 -5.30 7.77 -16.35
C GLN A 127 -4.74 6.39 -16.04
N SER A 128 -5.64 5.42 -15.87
CA SER A 128 -5.31 4.00 -15.81
C SER A 128 -5.69 3.30 -17.10
N GLN A 129 -4.79 2.47 -17.61
CA GLN A 129 -5.01 1.62 -18.78
C GLN A 129 -4.69 0.17 -18.45
N VAL A 130 -5.55 -0.76 -18.86
CA VAL A 130 -5.24 -2.20 -18.82
C VAL A 130 -4.22 -2.53 -19.90
N ILE A 131 -3.10 -3.14 -19.51
CA ILE A 131 -1.97 -3.47 -20.40
C ILE A 131 -1.86 -4.97 -20.70
N THR A 132 -2.67 -5.80 -20.03
CA THR A 132 -2.79 -7.24 -20.31
C THR A 132 -4.18 -7.66 -20.83
N PRO A 133 -4.86 -6.92 -21.73
CA PRO A 133 -6.25 -7.25 -22.12
C PRO A 133 -6.36 -8.58 -22.89
N VAL A 134 -5.28 -9.02 -23.52
CA VAL A 134 -5.23 -10.26 -24.33
C VAL A 134 -4.92 -11.51 -23.52
N TYR A 135 -4.49 -11.36 -22.26
CA TYR A 135 -4.12 -12.49 -21.40
C TYR A 135 -5.39 -13.15 -20.87
N ARG A 136 -5.57 -14.43 -21.23
CA ARG A 136 -6.77 -15.21 -20.87
C ARG A 136 -6.61 -15.98 -19.55
N GLY A 137 -5.38 -16.19 -19.08
CA GLY A 137 -5.09 -16.77 -17.78
C GLY A 137 -5.08 -15.75 -16.65
N TRP A 138 -4.89 -16.23 -15.43
CA TRP A 138 -4.65 -15.39 -14.26
C TRP A 138 -3.31 -14.65 -14.41
N VAL A 139 -3.26 -13.41 -13.95
CA VAL A 139 -2.02 -12.62 -13.86
C VAL A 139 -1.84 -12.10 -12.45
N ARG A 140 -0.58 -11.91 -12.00
CA ARG A 140 -0.25 -11.34 -10.68
C ARG A 140 1.18 -10.78 -10.64
N ASN A 141 1.50 -10.11 -9.53
CA ASN A 141 2.84 -9.62 -9.19
C ASN A 141 3.51 -8.81 -10.32
N PRO A 142 2.88 -7.71 -10.81
CA PRO A 142 3.50 -6.90 -11.85
C PRO A 142 4.72 -6.13 -11.32
N GLY A 143 5.73 -5.98 -12.17
CA GLY A 143 6.88 -5.10 -11.97
C GLY A 143 7.10 -4.23 -13.19
N ILE A 144 7.43 -2.94 -13.02
CA ILE A 144 7.74 -2.03 -14.13
C ILE A 144 9.22 -1.64 -14.13
N SER A 145 9.81 -1.54 -15.32
CA SER A 145 11.18 -1.05 -15.47
C SER A 145 11.30 0.42 -15.08
N PRO A 146 12.50 0.89 -14.66
CA PRO A 146 12.70 2.28 -14.25
C PRO A 146 12.31 3.30 -15.32
N ASP A 147 12.61 3.04 -16.59
CA ASP A 147 12.23 3.87 -17.74
C ASP A 147 10.74 3.75 -18.14
N GLY A 148 10.00 2.88 -17.47
CA GLY A 148 8.61 2.58 -17.74
C GLY A 148 8.37 1.65 -18.92
N ARG A 149 9.35 1.29 -19.75
CA ARG A 149 9.12 0.59 -21.04
C ARG A 149 8.64 -0.85 -20.89
N TYR A 150 9.23 -1.60 -19.97
CA TYR A 150 8.95 -3.03 -19.79
C TYR A 150 8.10 -3.25 -18.55
N VAL A 151 7.12 -4.14 -18.66
CA VAL A 151 6.35 -4.64 -17.53
C VAL A 151 6.51 -6.15 -17.45
N VAL A 152 6.94 -6.65 -16.31
CA VAL A 152 7.01 -8.09 -16.02
C VAL A 152 5.84 -8.50 -15.14
N PHE A 153 5.36 -9.72 -15.26
CA PHE A 153 4.31 -10.26 -14.39
C PHE A 153 4.30 -11.80 -14.48
N GLU A 154 3.64 -12.43 -13.51
CA GLU A 154 3.38 -13.87 -13.53
C GLU A 154 2.06 -14.15 -14.24
N THR A 155 1.99 -15.19 -15.09
CA THR A 155 0.76 -15.63 -15.74
C THR A 155 0.58 -17.15 -15.73
N ALA A 156 -0.66 -17.60 -15.55
CA ALA A 156 -1.03 -19.02 -15.62
C ALA A 156 -1.65 -19.41 -16.98
N SER A 157 -1.45 -18.61 -18.03
CA SER A 157 -2.15 -18.77 -19.32
C SER A 157 -1.85 -20.09 -20.06
N ARG A 158 -0.77 -20.79 -19.70
CA ARG A 158 -0.35 -22.07 -20.32
C ARG A 158 -0.57 -23.31 -19.45
N GLY A 159 -1.21 -23.17 -18.28
CA GLY A 159 -1.47 -24.27 -17.34
C GLY A 159 -0.48 -24.39 -16.18
N GLN A 160 0.60 -23.61 -16.22
CA GLN A 160 1.57 -23.41 -15.15
C GLN A 160 1.88 -21.90 -15.01
N TRP A 161 2.44 -21.49 -13.86
CA TRP A 161 2.89 -20.11 -13.67
C TRP A 161 4.19 -19.86 -14.40
N ASP A 162 4.14 -18.98 -15.41
CA ASP A 162 5.29 -18.47 -16.15
C ASP A 162 5.54 -17.00 -15.79
N VAL A 163 6.78 -16.53 -15.94
CA VAL A 163 7.10 -15.10 -15.91
C VAL A 163 7.12 -14.58 -17.34
N GLU A 164 6.37 -13.51 -17.61
CA GLU A 164 6.33 -12.87 -18.92
C GLU A 164 6.79 -11.41 -18.87
N VAL A 165 7.30 -10.94 -20.01
CA VAL A 165 7.77 -9.57 -20.21
C VAL A 165 6.93 -8.94 -21.31
N LEU A 166 6.26 -7.84 -21.00
CA LEU A 166 5.54 -6.99 -21.94
C LEU A 166 6.41 -5.76 -22.27
N ASP A 167 6.82 -5.63 -23.53
CA ASP A 167 7.37 -4.38 -24.06
C ASP A 167 6.21 -3.45 -24.45
N ARG A 168 6.11 -2.27 -23.83
CA ARG A 168 5.09 -1.26 -24.18
C ARG A 168 5.35 -0.58 -25.53
N GLY A 169 6.52 -0.83 -26.14
CA GLY A 169 6.88 -0.37 -27.47
C GLY A 169 7.68 0.94 -27.49
N PRO A 170 8.22 1.32 -28.66
CA PRO A 170 9.13 2.47 -28.78
C PRO A 170 8.41 3.83 -28.79
N ASN A 171 7.09 3.85 -28.97
CA ASN A 171 6.30 5.08 -29.11
C ASN A 171 5.67 5.53 -27.79
N ILE A 172 6.06 4.91 -26.67
CA ILE A 172 5.63 5.35 -25.35
C ILE A 172 6.52 6.47 -24.86
N GLU A 173 5.92 7.35 -24.08
CA GLU A 173 6.70 8.29 -23.29
C GLU A 173 7.42 7.52 -22.18
N LEU A 174 8.73 7.69 -22.09
CA LEU A 174 9.56 7.04 -21.07
C LEU A 174 9.50 7.84 -19.77
N ASP A 175 9.71 7.14 -18.66
CA ASP A 175 9.98 7.77 -17.37
C ASP A 175 11.48 8.07 -17.26
N ILE A 176 11.87 9.28 -17.65
CA ILE A 176 13.27 9.69 -17.76
C ILE A 176 13.64 10.51 -16.51
N PRO A 177 14.80 10.28 -15.87
CA PRO A 177 15.27 11.09 -14.77
C PRO A 177 15.22 12.60 -15.07
N ASN A 178 14.83 13.42 -14.09
CA ASN A 178 14.88 14.88 -14.22
C ASN A 178 16.28 15.33 -14.66
N GLY A 179 16.36 16.07 -15.78
CA GLY A 179 17.62 16.57 -16.34
C GLY A 179 18.30 15.66 -17.36
N ALA A 180 17.79 14.45 -17.62
CA ALA A 180 18.26 13.63 -18.72
C ALA A 180 17.63 14.12 -20.05
N THR A 181 18.47 14.39 -21.04
CA THR A 181 18.04 14.80 -22.37
C THR A 181 17.41 13.62 -23.11
N VAL A 182 16.21 13.81 -23.67
CA VAL A 182 15.67 12.92 -24.69
C VAL A 182 16.60 13.03 -25.90
N ALA A 183 17.43 12.01 -26.15
CA ALA A 183 18.22 11.99 -27.37
C ALA A 183 17.22 12.05 -28.54
N SER A 184 17.29 13.13 -29.33
CA SER A 184 16.48 13.24 -30.54
C SER A 184 16.79 12.02 -31.42
N PRO A 185 15.77 11.40 -32.05
CA PRO A 185 16.03 10.32 -33.00
C PRO A 185 17.03 10.82 -34.04
N PRO A 186 17.99 9.98 -34.49
CA PRO A 186 18.96 10.40 -35.49
C PRO A 186 18.21 10.92 -36.72
N SER A 187 18.48 12.16 -37.09
CA SER A 187 18.09 12.69 -38.38
C SER A 187 18.78 11.81 -39.43
N GLY A 188 17.99 11.00 -40.12
CA GLY A 188 18.46 10.16 -41.22
C GLY A 188 19.07 11.01 -42.35
N PRO A 189 19.89 10.39 -43.21
CA PRO A 189 20.59 11.08 -44.30
C PRO A 189 19.66 11.69 -45.35
#